data_AF-A0A8S2ZVF5-F1
#
_entry.id   AF-A0A8S2ZVF5-F1
#
_cell.length_a   1.000
_cell.length_b   1.000
_cell.length_c   1.000
_cell.angle_alpha   90.00
_cell.angle_beta   90.00
_cell.angle_gamma   90.00
#
_symmetry.space_group_name_H-M   'P 1'
#
loop_
_entity.id
_entity.type
_entity.pdbx_description
1 polymer ?
#
loop_
_entity_poly.entity_id
_entity_poly.type
_entity_poly.pdbx_seq_one_letter_code
_entity_poly.pdbx_strand_id
1 'polypeptide(L)'
;MSLTNSSNEEQIRILVLNEGEDKSEELYRLKKGWNLQIKISSCLSWRKVRLFTNSCLNEEDQFERTIYRELKWVYPSNGKYDDSDRYVNLSCFKSGSFHYYFTIDGTTSKDNLNGQGYFHVEPYLIWQDGSSEVLEQECIACQTVLSKSLGPLSEWTSRLEVTHHSGYNMIHFTPVQILNRISNSSYSVSHHHKLNPLFQGTYEELKLLIDNMAKQWRILSITDLVYNHAA
;
A
#
# COMPACT_ATOMS: atom_id res chain seq x y z
N MET A 1 -21.13 11.83 24.71
CA MET A 1 -19.79 12.30 25.10
C MET A 1 -19.04 12.63 23.83
N SER A 2 -18.74 13.91 23.64
CA SER A 2 -18.11 14.47 22.45
C SER A 2 -16.66 13.96 22.35
N LEU A 3 -16.31 13.32 21.24
CA LEU A 3 -14.91 13.12 20.87
C LEU A 3 -14.38 14.48 20.42
N THR A 4 -13.63 15.07 21.33
CA THR A 4 -12.75 16.21 21.14
C THR A 4 -11.81 15.99 19.97
N ASN A 5 -11.67 17.00 19.12
CA ASN A 5 -10.56 17.18 18.17
C ASN A 5 -9.25 16.66 18.77
N SER A 6 -8.78 15.49 18.33
CA SER A 6 -7.36 15.19 18.41
C SER A 6 -6.70 16.15 17.42
N SER A 7 -5.90 17.07 17.94
CA SER A 7 -4.93 17.83 17.15
C SER A 7 -4.29 16.89 16.12
N ASN A 8 -4.35 17.28 14.84
CA ASN A 8 -3.58 16.67 13.76
C ASN A 8 -2.10 16.95 14.06
N GLU A 9 -1.53 16.24 15.03
CA GLU A 9 -0.11 16.32 15.34
C GLU A 9 0.63 15.76 14.13
N GLU A 10 1.35 16.64 13.47
CA GLU A 10 2.13 16.33 12.30
C GLU A 10 3.18 15.27 12.67
N GLN A 11 2.93 14.02 12.25
CA GLN A 11 3.80 12.89 12.57
C GLN A 11 5.03 12.94 11.68
N ILE A 12 6.19 13.17 12.30
CA ILE A 12 7.48 13.18 11.62
C ILE A 12 8.19 11.84 11.87
N ARG A 13 8.74 11.25 10.81
CA ARG A 13 9.62 10.08 10.86
C ARG A 13 10.96 10.43 10.24
N ILE A 14 12.04 9.96 10.85
CA ILE A 14 13.39 10.30 10.42
C ILE A 14 14.05 9.08 9.79
N LEU A 15 14.58 9.27 8.58
CA LEU A 15 15.44 8.31 7.89
C LEU A 15 16.83 8.94 7.74
N VAL A 16 17.86 8.21 8.15
CA VAL A 16 19.25 8.69 8.10
C VAL A 16 20.02 7.94 7.01
N LEU A 17 20.63 8.70 6.11
CA LEU A 17 21.44 8.20 5.00
C LEU A 17 22.89 7.93 5.46
N ASN A 18 23.41 6.74 5.16
CA ASN A 18 24.79 6.36 5.42
C ASN A 18 25.51 6.02 4.11
N GLU A 19 26.76 6.46 3.95
CA GLU A 19 27.56 6.17 2.76
C GLU A 19 27.69 4.66 2.54
N GLY A 20 27.37 4.19 1.35
CA GLY A 20 27.38 2.77 0.97
C GLY A 20 26.17 1.97 1.47
N GLU A 21 25.12 2.60 2.01
CA GLU A 21 23.95 1.85 2.48
C GLU A 21 23.18 1.19 1.32
N ASP A 22 22.83 -0.09 1.49
CA ASP A 22 21.83 -0.74 0.66
C ASP A 22 20.73 -1.30 1.56
N LYS A 23 19.64 -0.52 1.66
CA LYS A 23 18.44 -0.86 2.42
C LYS A 23 17.32 -1.35 1.49
N SER A 24 17.67 -1.93 0.34
CA SER A 24 16.67 -2.41 -0.64
C SER A 24 15.79 -3.55 -0.08
N GLU A 25 16.31 -4.31 0.88
CA GLU A 25 15.61 -5.41 1.54
C GLU A 25 15.04 -5.03 2.93
N GLU A 26 15.29 -3.80 3.40
CA GLU A 26 14.77 -3.33 4.68
C GLU A 26 13.37 -2.71 4.53
N LEU A 27 12.46 -3.08 5.42
CA LEU A 27 11.11 -2.55 5.43
C LEU A 27 11.00 -1.32 6.33
N TYR A 28 10.99 -0.13 5.73
CA TYR A 28 10.71 1.12 6.42
C TYR A 28 9.24 1.54 6.24
N ARG A 29 8.40 1.35 7.26
CA ARG A 29 6.94 1.59 7.19
C ARG A 29 6.55 3.01 7.60
N LEU A 30 5.61 3.58 6.87
CA LEU A 30 5.04 4.90 7.06
C LEU A 30 3.52 4.84 6.88
N LYS A 31 2.78 5.74 7.53
CA LYS A 31 1.34 5.92 7.27
C LYS A 31 1.11 7.13 6.38
N LYS A 32 0.01 7.11 5.60
CA LYS A 32 -0.38 8.22 4.73
C LYS A 32 -0.61 9.50 5.54
N GLY A 33 -0.13 10.64 5.09
CA GLY A 33 -0.19 11.91 5.82
C GLY A 33 0.92 12.13 6.85
N TRP A 34 1.81 11.14 7.08
CA TRP A 34 3.06 11.39 7.81
C TRP A 34 4.07 12.16 6.95
N ASN A 35 5.01 12.84 7.60
CA ASN A 35 6.16 13.46 6.97
C ASN A 35 7.42 12.63 7.23
N LEU A 36 8.10 12.23 6.15
CA LEU A 36 9.40 11.62 6.19
C LEU A 36 10.48 12.71 6.06
N GLN A 37 11.25 12.89 7.13
CA GLN A 37 12.47 13.69 7.11
C GLN A 37 13.67 12.81 6.81
N ILE A 38 14.33 13.07 5.70
CA ILE A 38 15.56 12.37 5.31
C ILE A 38 16.74 13.25 5.69
N LYS A 39 17.62 12.72 6.54
CA LYS A 39 18.82 13.38 7.06
C LYS A 39 20.06 12.64 6.61
N ILE A 40 21.19 13.33 6.59
CA ILE A 40 22.49 12.71 6.34
C ILE A 40 23.15 12.30 7.66
N SER A 41 23.89 11.21 7.65
CA SER A 41 24.80 10.86 8.74
C SER A 41 26.01 11.80 8.78
N SER A 42 26.75 11.79 9.89
CA SER A 42 27.98 12.54 10.07
C SER A 42 29.04 12.23 9.00
N CYS A 43 29.10 11.00 8.50
CA CYS A 43 30.04 10.58 7.45
C CYS A 43 29.79 11.23 6.09
N LEU A 44 28.57 11.71 5.85
CA LEU A 44 28.17 12.39 4.62
C LEU A 44 28.15 13.92 4.75
N SER A 45 28.44 14.46 5.94
CA SER A 45 28.34 15.90 6.24
C SER A 45 29.23 16.79 5.38
N TRP A 46 30.41 16.29 4.98
CA TRP A 46 31.34 17.00 4.08
C TRP A 46 31.09 16.72 2.59
N ARG A 47 30.09 15.91 2.25
CA ARG A 47 29.78 15.54 0.86
C ARG A 47 28.59 16.36 0.34
N LYS A 48 28.60 16.64 -0.96
CA LYS A 48 27.42 17.19 -1.65
C LYS A 48 26.49 16.04 -2.04
N VAL A 49 25.52 15.75 -1.17
CA VAL A 49 24.56 14.66 -1.38
C VAL A 49 23.39 15.13 -2.25
N ARG A 50 23.11 14.42 -3.33
CA ARG A 50 21.91 14.60 -4.17
C ARG A 50 20.98 13.42 -3.93
N LEU A 51 19.75 13.68 -3.52
CA LEU A 51 18.77 12.65 -3.15
C LEU A 51 17.64 12.61 -4.17
N PHE A 52 17.27 11.40 -4.60
CA PHE A 52 16.25 11.17 -5.60
C PHE A 52 15.24 10.15 -5.09
N THR A 53 13.98 10.31 -5.50
CA THR A 53 12.92 9.33 -5.21
C THR A 53 11.92 9.25 -6.36
N ASN A 54 11.26 8.10 -6.49
CA ASN A 54 10.12 7.93 -7.40
C ASN A 54 8.77 8.17 -6.71
N SER A 55 8.75 8.66 -5.47
CA SER A 55 7.51 9.00 -4.78
C SER A 55 6.82 10.23 -5.35
N CYS A 56 5.50 10.26 -5.25
CA CYS A 56 4.68 11.44 -5.53
C CYS A 56 5.04 12.57 -4.56
N LEU A 57 5.30 13.77 -5.10
CA LEU A 57 5.64 14.96 -4.31
C LEU A 57 4.41 15.84 -4.03
N ASN A 58 3.32 15.60 -4.78
CA ASN A 58 2.02 16.24 -4.63
C ASN A 58 0.91 15.18 -4.72
N GLU A 59 -0.28 15.49 -4.24
CA GLU A 59 -1.43 14.56 -4.29
C GLU A 59 -1.87 14.22 -5.72
N GLU A 60 -1.75 15.18 -6.64
CA GLU A 60 -2.15 15.04 -8.04
C GLU A 60 -1.16 14.20 -8.88
N ASP A 61 0.08 14.01 -8.40
CA ASP A 61 1.12 13.32 -9.16
C ASP A 61 0.76 11.87 -9.44
N GLN A 62 0.83 11.44 -10.70
CA GLN A 62 0.75 10.01 -11.02
C GLN A 62 2.07 9.32 -10.68
N PHE A 63 1.98 8.13 -10.07
CA PHE A 63 3.15 7.34 -9.74
C PHE A 63 3.67 6.61 -10.98
N GLU A 64 4.95 6.81 -11.29
CA GLU A 64 5.67 6.05 -12.31
C GLU A 64 6.98 5.50 -11.73
N ARG A 65 7.11 4.17 -11.70
CA ARG A 65 8.21 3.47 -11.00
C ARG A 65 9.60 3.87 -11.49
N THR A 66 9.72 4.22 -12.77
CA THR A 66 10.96 4.51 -13.49
C THR A 66 11.37 5.98 -13.43
N ILE A 67 10.47 6.89 -13.04
CA ILE A 67 10.75 8.32 -12.99
C ILE A 67 11.21 8.70 -11.58
N TYR A 68 12.38 9.32 -11.50
CA TYR A 68 12.95 9.82 -10.26
C TYR A 68 13.01 11.35 -10.28
N ARG A 69 12.78 11.95 -9.13
CA ARG A 69 12.81 13.39 -8.93
C ARG A 69 13.82 13.73 -7.85
N GLU A 70 14.64 14.74 -8.11
CA GLU A 70 15.60 15.25 -7.14
C GLU A 70 14.88 16.03 -6.05
N LEU A 71 15.21 15.73 -4.81
CA LEU A 71 14.63 16.35 -3.63
C LEU A 71 15.46 17.57 -3.20
N LYS A 72 14.78 18.61 -2.72
CA LYS A 72 15.41 19.85 -2.26
C LYS A 72 15.71 19.78 -0.76
N TRP A 73 16.96 20.06 -0.40
CA TRP A 73 17.38 20.19 0.99
C TRP A 73 16.82 21.47 1.62
N VAL A 74 16.31 21.34 2.83
CA VAL A 74 15.89 22.42 3.73
C VAL A 74 17.00 22.66 4.74
N TYR A 75 17.36 23.93 4.94
CA TYR A 75 18.41 24.38 5.85
C TYR A 75 17.75 25.23 6.95
N PRO A 76 17.40 24.64 8.09
CA PRO A 76 16.67 25.36 9.14
C PRO A 76 17.55 26.40 9.86
N SER A 77 18.86 26.17 9.98
CA SER A 77 19.80 27.16 10.48
C SER A 77 20.13 28.23 9.43
N ASN A 78 19.88 29.51 9.76
CA ASN A 78 20.32 30.67 8.96
C ASN A 78 21.85 30.89 9.00
N GLY A 79 22.60 30.01 9.67
CA GLY A 79 24.06 30.06 9.73
C GLY A 79 24.66 29.63 8.40
N LYS A 80 25.33 30.55 7.70
CA LYS A 80 25.96 30.34 6.36
C LYS A 80 26.94 29.15 6.25
N TYR A 81 27.22 28.42 7.34
CA TYR A 81 28.27 27.41 7.43
C TYR A 81 27.89 26.15 8.22
N ASP A 82 26.69 26.06 8.79
CA ASP A 82 26.25 24.86 9.51
C ASP A 82 25.35 24.01 8.62
N ASP A 83 25.93 22.98 8.01
CA ASP A 83 25.26 22.01 7.14
C ASP A 83 24.84 20.74 7.91
N SER A 84 24.92 20.77 9.24
CA SER A 84 24.72 19.57 10.07
C SER A 84 23.25 19.24 10.34
N ASP A 85 22.35 20.22 10.23
CA ASP A 85 20.92 20.07 10.52
C ASP A 85 20.02 20.02 9.27
N ARG A 86 20.61 19.99 8.07
CA ARG A 86 19.84 19.94 6.83
C ARG A 86 19.04 18.64 6.73
N TYR A 87 17.85 18.75 6.14
CA TYR A 87 16.98 17.62 5.90
C TYR A 87 16.18 17.81 4.61
N VAL A 88 15.71 16.70 4.03
CA VAL A 88 14.67 16.71 3.01
C VAL A 88 13.36 16.38 3.69
N ASN A 89 12.30 17.12 3.37
CA ASN A 89 10.95 16.82 3.84
C ASN A 89 10.13 16.20 2.70
N LEU A 90 9.56 15.04 2.96
CA LEU A 90 8.68 14.33 2.04
C LEU A 90 7.37 13.97 2.73
N SER A 91 6.26 14.53 2.26
CA SER A 91 4.93 14.19 2.76
C SER A 91 4.40 12.92 2.08
N CYS A 92 3.85 12.00 2.87
CA CYS A 92 3.39 10.70 2.38
C CYS A 92 1.96 10.80 1.82
N PHE A 93 1.80 11.27 0.57
CA PHE A 93 0.49 11.50 -0.04
C PHE A 93 -0.21 10.24 -0.58
N LYS A 94 0.54 9.25 -1.05
CA LYS A 94 -0.02 8.04 -1.67
C LYS A 94 0.51 6.80 -0.97
N SER A 95 -0.36 5.80 -0.81
CA SER A 95 0.04 4.47 -0.35
C SER A 95 0.78 3.74 -1.47
N GLY A 96 1.85 3.04 -1.13
CA GLY A 96 2.70 2.36 -2.10
C GLY A 96 4.08 2.04 -1.56
N SER A 97 4.92 1.46 -2.42
CA SER A 97 6.34 1.26 -2.12
C SER A 97 7.16 2.18 -3.03
N PHE A 98 7.97 3.02 -2.41
CA PHE A 98 8.75 4.06 -3.08
C PHE A 98 10.24 3.82 -2.86
N HIS A 99 11.00 3.99 -3.93
CA HIS A 99 12.45 3.86 -3.92
C HIS A 99 13.09 5.23 -3.71
N TYR A 100 14.19 5.26 -2.96
CA TYR A 100 15.09 6.39 -2.94
C TYR A 100 16.52 5.93 -3.21
N TYR A 101 17.31 6.83 -3.79
CA TYR A 101 18.76 6.67 -3.91
C TYR A 101 19.43 8.04 -3.80
N PHE A 102 20.73 8.04 -3.47
CA PHE A 102 21.51 9.27 -3.47
C PHE A 102 22.89 9.09 -4.09
N THR A 103 23.45 10.19 -4.58
CA THR A 103 24.80 10.27 -5.14
C THR A 103 25.60 11.34 -4.39
N ILE A 104 26.93 11.16 -4.32
CA ILE A 104 27.87 12.09 -3.65
C ILE A 104 28.93 12.65 -4.60
N ASP A 105 28.97 12.15 -5.83
CA ASP A 105 29.91 12.55 -6.90
C ASP A 105 29.38 13.70 -7.77
N GLY A 106 28.16 14.18 -7.48
CA GLY A 106 27.48 15.23 -8.22
C GLY A 106 26.72 14.73 -9.46
N THR A 107 26.72 13.44 -9.78
CA THR A 107 25.96 12.88 -10.90
C THR A 107 24.47 12.74 -10.55
N THR A 108 23.62 12.59 -11.58
CA THR A 108 22.20 12.21 -11.43
C THR A 108 21.95 10.73 -11.72
N SER A 109 22.95 10.03 -12.22
CA SER A 109 22.78 8.65 -12.71
C SER A 109 22.56 7.71 -11.54
N LYS A 110 21.52 6.87 -11.66
CA LYS A 110 21.28 5.79 -10.70
C LYS A 110 22.42 4.76 -10.70
N ASP A 111 23.16 4.63 -11.81
CA ASP A 111 24.27 3.67 -11.93
C ASP A 111 25.46 4.01 -11.00
N ASN A 112 25.56 5.26 -10.54
CA ASN A 112 26.60 5.74 -9.63
C ASN A 112 26.06 6.02 -8.22
N LEU A 113 24.99 5.32 -7.80
CA LEU A 113 24.42 5.51 -6.47
C LEU A 113 25.46 5.20 -5.37
N ASN A 114 25.42 5.98 -4.30
CA ASN A 114 26.24 5.80 -3.10
C ASN A 114 25.41 5.35 -1.90
N GLY A 115 24.12 5.11 -2.12
CA GLY A 115 23.25 4.40 -1.21
C GLY A 115 21.80 4.44 -1.68
N GLN A 116 20.99 3.50 -1.21
CA GLN A 116 19.61 3.33 -1.62
C GLN A 116 18.75 2.64 -0.58
N GLY A 117 17.43 2.73 -0.75
CA GLY A 117 16.47 1.97 0.04
C GLY A 117 15.03 2.16 -0.43
N TYR A 118 14.11 1.51 0.28
CA TYR A 118 12.67 1.69 0.08
C TYR A 118 12.00 2.20 1.35
N PHE A 119 10.93 2.97 1.17
CA PHE A 119 9.94 3.21 2.21
C PHE A 119 8.55 2.81 1.70
N HIS A 120 7.77 2.22 2.60
CA HIS A 120 6.43 1.73 2.32
C HIS A 120 5.41 2.61 3.03
N VAL A 121 4.50 3.24 2.27
CA VAL A 121 3.37 3.96 2.81
C VAL A 121 2.16 3.04 2.80
N GLU A 122 1.67 2.72 3.98
CA GLU A 122 0.54 1.82 4.21
C GLU A 122 -0.77 2.37 3.62
N PRO A 123 -1.63 1.52 3.02
CA PRO A 123 -2.97 1.93 2.62
C PRO A 123 -3.89 2.14 3.83
N TYR A 124 -4.85 3.06 3.68
CA TYR A 124 -5.98 3.18 4.58
C TYR A 124 -7.13 2.29 4.12
N LEU A 125 -7.53 1.39 5.00
CA LEU A 125 -8.73 0.59 4.83
C LEU A 125 -9.88 1.35 5.48
N ILE A 126 -10.73 1.98 4.68
CA ILE A 126 -11.85 2.80 5.18
C ILE A 126 -13.12 1.97 5.12
N TRP A 127 -13.91 1.99 6.20
CA TRP A 127 -15.20 1.33 6.21
C TRP A 127 -16.14 1.94 5.16
N GLN A 128 -16.92 1.08 4.50
CA GLN A 128 -17.83 1.51 3.44
C GLN A 128 -19.26 1.69 3.94
N ASP A 129 -19.49 1.75 5.24
CA ASP A 129 -20.80 1.94 5.90
C ASP A 129 -21.23 3.42 5.99
N GLY A 130 -20.46 4.32 5.40
CA GLY A 130 -20.66 5.77 5.48
C GLY A 130 -19.96 6.43 6.67
N SER A 131 -19.36 5.64 7.57
CA SER A 131 -18.39 6.18 8.54
C SER A 131 -17.09 6.54 7.82
N SER A 132 -16.41 7.59 8.27
CA SER A 132 -15.04 7.91 7.81
C SER A 132 -13.99 7.23 8.71
N GLU A 133 -14.36 6.13 9.35
CA GLU A 133 -13.50 5.39 10.27
C GLU A 133 -12.56 4.47 9.49
N VAL A 134 -11.31 4.40 9.94
CA VAL A 134 -10.26 3.58 9.35
C VAL A 134 -10.14 2.26 10.13
N LEU A 135 -10.16 1.14 9.41
CA LEU A 135 -9.73 -0.16 9.91
C LEU A 135 -8.20 -0.18 9.96
N GLU A 136 -7.64 -0.18 11.17
CA GLU A 136 -6.21 -0.43 11.37
C GLU A 136 -5.85 -1.83 10.88
N GLN A 137 -4.68 -1.98 10.25
CA GLN A 137 -4.29 -3.24 9.60
C GLN A 137 -4.11 -4.38 10.62
N GLU A 138 -3.68 -4.05 11.83
CA GLU A 138 -3.55 -5.00 12.94
C GLU A 138 -4.90 -5.53 13.45
N CYS A 139 -6.00 -4.87 13.08
CA CYS A 139 -7.35 -5.27 13.46
C CYS A 139 -8.03 -6.14 12.40
N ILE A 140 -7.34 -6.55 11.33
CA ILE A 140 -7.92 -7.42 10.30
C ILE A 140 -8.13 -8.84 10.86
N ALA A 141 -9.39 -9.28 10.88
CA ALA A 141 -9.79 -10.66 11.10
C ALA A 141 -10.38 -11.19 9.79
N CYS A 142 -9.60 -11.99 9.07
CA CYS A 142 -9.93 -12.46 7.72
C CYS A 142 -10.36 -13.93 7.70
N GLN A 143 -11.50 -14.23 7.08
CA GLN A 143 -11.92 -15.60 6.77
C GLN A 143 -11.69 -15.90 5.29
N THR A 144 -10.96 -16.97 5.00
CA THR A 144 -10.83 -17.47 3.62
C THR A 144 -11.98 -18.42 3.28
N VAL A 145 -12.59 -18.21 2.12
CA VAL A 145 -13.66 -19.05 1.58
C VAL A 145 -13.29 -19.61 0.21
N LEU A 146 -13.55 -20.90 0.01
CA LEU A 146 -13.42 -21.52 -1.30
C LEU A 146 -14.61 -21.12 -2.15
N SER A 147 -14.47 -20.10 -2.99
CA SER A 147 -15.53 -19.52 -3.82
C SER A 147 -16.31 -20.57 -4.61
N LYS A 148 -15.62 -21.57 -5.18
CA LYS A 148 -16.26 -22.69 -5.90
C LYS A 148 -17.24 -23.53 -5.07
N SER A 149 -17.16 -23.47 -3.75
CA SER A 149 -18.01 -24.21 -2.80
C SER A 149 -19.20 -23.38 -2.30
N LEU A 150 -19.27 -22.08 -2.66
CA LEU A 150 -20.38 -21.21 -2.29
C LEU A 150 -21.63 -21.40 -3.16
N GLY A 151 -21.54 -22.17 -4.25
CA GLY A 151 -22.68 -22.46 -5.12
C GLY A 151 -23.14 -21.22 -5.91
N PRO A 152 -24.42 -21.16 -6.32
CA PRO A 152 -24.98 -20.01 -7.03
C PRO A 152 -24.86 -18.72 -6.22
N LEU A 153 -24.59 -17.60 -6.89
CA LEU A 153 -24.36 -16.29 -6.28
C LEU A 153 -25.54 -15.82 -5.42
N SER A 154 -26.77 -16.20 -5.79
CA SER A 154 -27.99 -15.91 -5.04
C SER A 154 -28.00 -16.48 -3.62
N GLU A 155 -27.18 -17.50 -3.33
CA GLU A 155 -27.08 -18.13 -2.02
C GLU A 155 -25.88 -17.64 -1.21
N TRP A 156 -24.99 -16.83 -1.79
CA TRP A 156 -23.75 -16.44 -1.11
C TRP A 156 -24.00 -15.64 0.15
N THR A 157 -24.96 -14.73 0.16
CA THR A 157 -25.30 -13.92 1.34
C THR A 157 -25.60 -14.81 2.54
N SER A 158 -26.55 -15.73 2.43
CA SER A 158 -26.93 -16.62 3.54
C SER A 158 -25.78 -17.54 3.97
N ARG A 159 -24.96 -18.00 3.03
CA ARG A 159 -23.78 -18.83 3.32
C ARG A 159 -22.66 -18.05 4.02
N LEU A 160 -22.56 -16.74 3.77
CA LEU A 160 -21.53 -15.86 4.34
C LEU A 160 -21.99 -15.15 5.63
N GLU A 161 -23.27 -15.24 6.00
CA GLU A 161 -23.77 -14.70 7.28
C GLU A 161 -23.00 -15.25 8.49
N VAL A 162 -22.56 -16.52 8.43
CA VAL A 162 -21.74 -17.11 9.48
C VAL A 162 -20.44 -16.33 9.69
N THR A 163 -19.83 -15.83 8.63
CA THR A 163 -18.62 -14.99 8.69
C THR A 163 -18.89 -13.71 9.46
N HIS A 164 -19.99 -13.03 9.13
CA HIS A 164 -20.41 -11.81 9.79
C HIS A 164 -20.72 -12.02 11.28
N HIS A 165 -21.56 -13.00 11.60
CA HIS A 165 -21.94 -13.28 12.98
C HIS A 165 -20.78 -13.80 13.84
N SER A 166 -19.73 -14.33 13.22
CA SER A 166 -18.51 -14.76 13.93
C SER A 166 -17.53 -13.62 14.21
N GLY A 167 -17.81 -12.39 13.75
CA GLY A 167 -16.99 -11.20 14.03
C GLY A 167 -15.79 -11.01 13.11
N TYR A 168 -15.72 -11.73 11.98
CA TYR A 168 -14.74 -11.44 10.93
C TYR A 168 -15.08 -10.12 10.24
N ASN A 169 -14.05 -9.39 9.83
CA ASN A 169 -14.20 -8.08 9.19
C ASN A 169 -13.57 -8.02 7.78
N MET A 170 -13.07 -9.15 7.30
CA MET A 170 -12.61 -9.32 5.93
C MET A 170 -12.93 -10.74 5.42
N ILE A 171 -13.37 -10.85 4.17
CA ILE A 171 -13.47 -12.13 3.46
C ILE A 171 -12.39 -12.20 2.39
N HIS A 172 -11.62 -13.28 2.41
CA HIS A 172 -10.74 -13.65 1.32
C HIS A 172 -11.40 -14.70 0.42
N PHE A 173 -11.74 -14.30 -0.80
CA PHE A 173 -12.26 -15.20 -1.82
C PHE A 173 -11.09 -15.82 -2.61
N THR A 174 -11.04 -17.15 -2.68
CA THR A 174 -10.22 -17.79 -3.73
C THR A 174 -10.72 -17.37 -5.12
N PRO A 175 -9.95 -17.55 -6.22
CA PRO A 175 -10.31 -17.04 -7.53
C PRO A 175 -11.76 -17.35 -7.94
N VAL A 176 -12.49 -16.29 -8.30
CA VAL A 176 -13.90 -16.35 -8.75
C VAL A 176 -14.02 -16.56 -10.26
N GLN A 177 -12.88 -16.57 -10.96
CA GLN A 177 -12.79 -16.68 -12.40
C GLN A 177 -13.09 -18.11 -12.88
N ILE A 178 -13.29 -18.28 -14.20
CA ILE A 178 -13.47 -19.61 -14.79
C ILE A 178 -12.24 -20.47 -14.52
N LEU A 179 -12.48 -21.64 -13.93
CA LEU A 179 -11.47 -22.64 -13.65
C LEU A 179 -11.33 -23.65 -14.81
N ASN A 180 -10.20 -24.34 -14.89
CA ASN A 180 -10.01 -25.48 -15.77
C ASN A 180 -10.95 -26.62 -15.35
N ARG A 181 -11.66 -27.20 -16.33
CA ARG A 181 -12.72 -28.19 -16.07
C ARG A 181 -12.19 -29.54 -15.59
N ILE A 182 -10.96 -29.90 -15.94
CA ILE A 182 -10.39 -31.22 -15.63
C ILE A 182 -9.88 -31.25 -14.20
N SER A 183 -9.06 -30.27 -13.82
CA SER A 183 -8.53 -30.20 -12.45
C SER A 183 -9.55 -29.68 -11.46
N ASN A 184 -10.39 -28.73 -11.89
CA ASN A 184 -11.31 -27.95 -11.04
C ASN A 184 -10.62 -27.37 -9.78
N SER A 185 -9.31 -27.11 -9.88
CA SER A 185 -8.53 -26.49 -8.82
C SER A 185 -8.81 -24.99 -8.78
N SER A 186 -8.94 -24.40 -7.59
CA SER A 186 -9.27 -22.97 -7.42
C SER A 186 -8.22 -22.04 -8.02
N TYR A 187 -6.99 -22.51 -8.23
CA TYR A 187 -5.89 -21.72 -8.80
C TYR A 187 -5.61 -22.06 -10.27
N SER A 188 -6.33 -23.03 -10.84
CA SER A 188 -6.20 -23.40 -12.25
C SER A 188 -7.17 -22.54 -13.08
N VAL A 189 -6.87 -21.26 -13.21
CA VAL A 189 -7.72 -20.28 -13.90
C VAL A 189 -7.53 -20.39 -15.42
N SER A 190 -8.61 -20.61 -16.16
CA SER A 190 -8.60 -20.70 -17.63
C SER A 190 -8.98 -19.38 -18.31
N HIS A 191 -9.82 -18.55 -17.67
CA HIS A 191 -10.19 -17.23 -18.18
C HIS A 191 -10.28 -16.18 -17.07
N HIS A 192 -9.23 -15.36 -16.92
CA HIS A 192 -9.13 -14.34 -15.86
C HIS A 192 -10.20 -13.24 -15.91
N HIS A 193 -10.79 -12.97 -17.08
CA HIS A 193 -11.77 -11.88 -17.27
C HIS A 193 -13.22 -12.33 -17.21
N LYS A 194 -13.48 -13.61 -16.94
CA LYS A 194 -14.85 -14.15 -16.90
C LYS A 194 -15.13 -14.77 -15.55
N LEU A 195 -16.30 -14.46 -14.99
CA LEU A 195 -16.77 -15.08 -13.77
C LEU A 195 -17.05 -16.57 -14.00
N ASN A 196 -16.80 -17.40 -13.00
CA ASN A 196 -17.10 -18.82 -13.09
C ASN A 196 -18.62 -19.05 -13.31
N PRO A 197 -19.04 -19.74 -14.38
CA PRO A 197 -20.45 -19.96 -14.67
C PRO A 197 -21.17 -20.80 -13.59
N LEU A 198 -20.43 -21.52 -12.72
CA LEU A 198 -20.98 -22.22 -11.56
C LEU A 198 -21.79 -21.29 -10.65
N PHE A 199 -21.40 -20.01 -10.58
CA PHE A 199 -22.07 -19.03 -9.74
C PHE A 199 -23.37 -18.50 -10.34
N GLN A 200 -23.67 -18.80 -11.61
CA GLN A 200 -24.92 -18.43 -12.27
C GLN A 200 -25.27 -16.93 -12.11
N GLY A 201 -24.26 -16.07 -12.25
CA GLY A 201 -24.41 -14.63 -12.11
C GLY A 201 -23.37 -13.84 -12.89
N THR A 202 -23.33 -12.52 -12.68
CA THR A 202 -22.41 -11.60 -13.36
C THR A 202 -21.45 -10.90 -12.39
N TYR A 203 -20.44 -10.22 -12.93
CA TYR A 203 -19.54 -9.41 -12.09
C TYR A 203 -20.25 -8.22 -11.45
N GLU A 204 -21.29 -7.67 -12.10
CA GLU A 204 -22.12 -6.59 -11.55
C GLU A 204 -22.91 -7.06 -10.33
N GLU A 205 -23.49 -8.27 -10.40
CA GLU A 205 -24.19 -8.88 -9.26
C GLU A 205 -23.21 -9.23 -8.13
N LEU A 206 -22.03 -9.77 -8.45
CA LEU A 206 -21.00 -10.05 -7.45
C LEU A 206 -20.51 -8.76 -6.79
N LYS A 207 -20.31 -7.70 -7.57
CA LYS A 207 -19.96 -6.38 -7.07
C LYS A 207 -21.03 -5.85 -6.12
N LEU A 208 -22.31 -5.95 -6.50
CA LEU A 208 -23.42 -5.51 -5.65
C LEU A 208 -23.44 -6.27 -4.32
N LEU A 209 -23.21 -7.58 -4.33
CA LEU A 209 -23.10 -8.40 -3.13
C LEU A 209 -21.94 -7.95 -2.23
N ILE A 210 -20.75 -7.76 -2.80
CA ILE A 210 -19.56 -7.29 -2.07
C ILE A 210 -19.78 -5.89 -1.48
N ASP A 211 -20.33 -4.96 -2.27
CA ASP A 211 -20.65 -3.60 -1.82
C ASP A 211 -21.66 -3.62 -0.66
N ASN A 212 -22.66 -4.50 -0.72
CA ASN A 212 -23.64 -4.67 0.36
C ASN A 212 -22.99 -5.20 1.63
N MET A 213 -22.12 -6.22 1.55
CA MET A 213 -21.38 -6.70 2.72
C MET A 213 -20.48 -5.62 3.32
N ALA A 214 -19.80 -4.83 2.49
CA ALA A 214 -18.94 -3.74 2.95
C ALA A 214 -19.75 -2.64 3.66
N LYS A 215 -20.93 -2.30 3.14
CA LYS A 215 -21.83 -1.27 3.69
C LYS A 215 -22.60 -1.72 4.93
N GLN A 216 -23.17 -2.91 4.88
CA GLN A 216 -24.14 -3.39 5.89
C GLN A 216 -23.47 -4.20 6.99
N TRP A 217 -22.43 -4.97 6.66
CA TRP A 217 -21.77 -5.90 7.60
C TRP A 217 -20.41 -5.39 8.08
N ARG A 218 -19.91 -4.27 7.54
CA ARG A 218 -18.53 -3.79 7.74
C ARG A 218 -17.51 -4.89 7.44
N ILE A 219 -17.69 -5.58 6.32
CA ILE A 219 -16.78 -6.63 5.84
C ILE A 219 -16.13 -6.20 4.54
N LEU A 220 -14.81 -6.02 4.56
CA LEU A 220 -14.02 -5.80 3.35
C LEU A 220 -13.78 -7.13 2.63
N SER A 221 -13.37 -7.07 1.35
CA SER A 221 -13.12 -8.28 0.56
C SER A 221 -11.82 -8.17 -0.22
N ILE A 222 -11.12 -9.30 -0.32
CA ILE A 222 -9.94 -9.48 -1.17
C ILE A 222 -10.09 -10.76 -2.00
N THR A 223 -9.36 -10.85 -3.10
CA THR A 223 -9.29 -12.05 -3.94
C THR A 223 -7.86 -12.35 -4.33
N ASP A 224 -7.56 -13.63 -4.50
CA ASP A 224 -6.30 -14.06 -5.09
C ASP A 224 -6.17 -13.58 -6.55
N LEU A 225 -4.94 -13.24 -6.93
CA LEU A 225 -4.53 -12.98 -8.31
C LEU A 225 -3.47 -14.02 -8.72
N VAL A 226 -3.78 -14.80 -9.75
CA VAL A 226 -2.89 -15.87 -10.24
C VAL A 226 -2.11 -15.34 -11.44
N TYR A 227 -0.84 -14.98 -11.22
CA TYR A 227 0.06 -14.48 -12.28
C TYR A 227 1.01 -15.55 -12.84
N ASN A 228 1.32 -16.59 -12.07
CA ASN A 228 2.43 -17.49 -12.38
C ASN A 228 2.08 -18.58 -13.41
N HIS A 229 0.79 -18.85 -13.64
CA HIS A 229 0.31 -19.84 -14.59
C HIS A 229 -1.14 -19.55 -14.99
N ALA A 230 -1.50 -19.99 -16.20
CA ALA A 230 -2.87 -20.06 -16.70
C ALA A 230 -3.13 -21.48 -17.21
N ALA A 231 -4.38 -21.92 -17.15
CA ALA A 231 -4.79 -23.31 -17.38
C ALA A 231 -5.59 -23.54 -18.66
#